data_AF-A0A8I1YCY1-F1
#
_entry.id   AF-A0A8I1YCY1-F1
#
_cell.length_a   1.000
_cell.length_b   1.000
_cell.length_c   1.000
_cell.angle_alpha   90.00
_cell.angle_beta   90.00
_cell.angle_gamma   90.00
#
_symmetry.space_group_name_H-M   'P 1'
#
loop_
_entity.id
_entity.type
_entity.pdbx_description
1 polymer ?
#
loop_
_entity_poly.entity_id
_entity_poly.type
_entity_poly.pdbx_seq_one_letter_code
_entity_poly.pdbx_strand_id
1 'polypeptide(L)'
;MPNQDEKSGQFLPGNRGNGGRRKGARNRLHSDFIVGLQEHFAEVGKTAIDIVFKESPKEYLKIIASVLPKEFILEDGRLESMGDEELEQYLAEIRRLKSTGAGQGRSDLIEGKKSSLN
;
A
#
# COMPACT_ATOMS: atom_id res chain seq x y z
N MET A 1 -30.68 37.79 -21.28
CA MET A 1 -30.71 36.81 -20.18
C MET A 1 -30.91 35.43 -20.79
N PRO A 2 -30.28 34.34 -20.31
CA PRO A 2 -30.52 33.00 -20.83
C PRO A 2 -31.98 32.60 -20.54
N ASN A 3 -32.69 32.04 -21.52
CA ASN A 3 -34.10 31.70 -21.33
C ASN A 3 -34.26 30.60 -20.27
N GLN A 4 -34.99 30.93 -19.19
CA GLN A 4 -35.37 30.03 -18.11
C GLN A 4 -36.88 29.79 -18.18
N ASP A 5 -37.33 28.62 -17.76
CA ASP A 5 -38.74 28.31 -17.55
C ASP A 5 -39.25 29.09 -16.31
N GLU A 6 -40.28 29.92 -16.51
CA GLU A 6 -40.83 30.81 -15.46
C GLU A 6 -41.46 30.03 -14.29
N LYS A 7 -41.85 28.77 -14.49
CA LYS A 7 -42.45 27.95 -13.42
C LYS A 7 -41.44 27.14 -12.62
N SER A 8 -40.36 26.69 -13.27
CA SER A 8 -39.37 25.79 -12.65
C SER A 8 -38.01 26.43 -12.39
N GLY A 9 -37.75 27.61 -12.97
CA GLY A 9 -36.44 28.27 -12.95
C GLY A 9 -35.35 27.53 -13.74
N GLN A 10 -35.68 26.41 -14.38
CA GLN A 10 -34.72 25.61 -15.11
C GLN A 10 -34.37 26.27 -16.45
N PHE A 11 -33.12 26.13 -16.87
CA PHE A 11 -32.71 26.59 -18.20
C PHE A 11 -33.39 25.74 -19.28
N LEU A 12 -33.98 26.40 -20.29
CA LEU A 12 -34.64 25.70 -21.39
C LEU A 12 -33.64 24.82 -22.17
N PRO A 13 -34.05 23.63 -22.67
CA PRO A 13 -33.24 22.81 -23.56
C PRO A 13 -32.79 23.63 -24.78
N GLY A 14 -31.50 23.54 -25.14
CA GLY A 14 -30.90 24.36 -26.21
C GLY A 14 -30.32 25.69 -25.74
N ASN A 15 -30.49 26.05 -24.46
CA ASN A 15 -29.80 27.18 -23.88
C ASN A 15 -28.31 26.86 -23.70
N ARG A 16 -27.45 27.44 -24.55
CA ARG A 16 -25.99 27.38 -24.42
C ARG A 16 -25.50 28.33 -23.32
N GLY A 17 -26.14 28.33 -22.15
CA GLY A 17 -25.65 29.05 -20.98
C GLY A 17 -24.26 28.50 -20.64
N ASN A 18 -23.22 29.25 -21.02
CA ASN A 18 -21.79 28.96 -20.81
C ASN A 18 -21.48 27.47 -20.61
N GLY A 19 -21.68 26.69 -21.69
CA GLY A 19 -21.61 25.24 -21.73
C GLY A 19 -20.67 24.68 -20.67
N GLY A 20 -21.25 23.87 -19.76
CA GLY A 20 -20.59 23.40 -18.55
C GLY A 20 -19.18 22.85 -18.77
N ARG A 21 -18.43 22.69 -17.67
CA ARG A 21 -17.01 22.29 -17.68
C ARG A 21 -16.69 21.29 -18.79
N ARG A 22 -15.81 21.69 -19.73
CA ARG A 22 -15.42 20.90 -20.90
C ARG A 22 -15.10 19.46 -20.49
N LYS A 23 -15.67 18.50 -21.22
CA LYS A 23 -15.43 17.06 -21.00
C LYS A 23 -13.91 16.81 -20.94
N GLY A 24 -13.44 16.18 -19.86
CA GLY A 24 -12.01 15.90 -19.64
C GLY A 24 -11.19 16.99 -18.96
N ALA A 25 -11.75 18.19 -18.68
CA ALA A 25 -11.00 19.25 -18.01
C ALA A 25 -10.51 18.87 -16.60
N ARG A 26 -11.24 18.00 -15.88
CA ARG A 26 -10.78 17.44 -14.59
C ARG A 26 -9.56 16.55 -14.82
N ASN A 27 -9.65 15.59 -15.73
CA ASN A 27 -8.57 14.64 -15.98
C ASN A 27 -7.31 15.34 -16.48
N ARG A 28 -7.44 16.33 -17.39
CA ARG A 28 -6.31 17.15 -17.85
C ARG A 28 -5.65 17.91 -16.69
N LEU A 29 -6.43 18.59 -15.85
CA LEU A 29 -5.89 19.31 -14.69
C LEU A 29 -5.12 18.38 -13.74
N HIS A 30 -5.63 17.16 -13.50
CA HIS A 30 -4.92 16.18 -12.68
C HIS A 30 -3.60 15.77 -13.31
N SER A 31 -3.58 15.46 -14.61
CA SER A 31 -2.35 15.10 -15.32
C SER A 31 -1.32 16.24 -15.28
N ASP A 32 -1.73 17.46 -15.62
CA ASP A 32 -0.84 18.62 -15.65
C ASP A 32 -0.30 18.93 -14.24
N PHE A 33 -1.12 18.74 -13.20
CA PHE A 33 -0.70 18.91 -11.81
C PHE A 33 0.37 17.90 -11.40
N ILE A 34 0.21 16.62 -11.73
CA ILE A 34 1.21 15.60 -11.39
C ILE A 34 2.54 15.87 -12.10
N VAL A 35 2.50 16.27 -13.37
CA VAL A 35 3.70 16.63 -14.14
C VAL A 35 4.40 17.84 -13.50
N GLY A 36 3.68 18.93 -13.25
CA GLY A 36 4.26 20.12 -12.63
C GLY A 36 4.79 19.86 -11.22
N LEU A 37 4.12 19.00 -10.45
CA LEU A 37 4.59 18.59 -9.12
C LEU A 37 5.90 17.78 -9.21
N GLN A 38 6.01 16.89 -10.19
CA GLN A 38 7.23 16.12 -10.43
C GLN A 38 8.40 17.02 -10.83
N GLU A 39 8.19 17.97 -11.74
CA GLU A 39 9.21 18.94 -12.17
C GLU A 39 9.68 19.80 -10.98
N HIS A 40 8.74 20.37 -10.22
CA HIS A 40 9.07 21.13 -9.02
C HIS A 40 9.82 20.29 -7.96
N PHE A 41 9.40 19.04 -7.76
CA PHE A 41 10.09 18.14 -6.83
C PHE A 41 11.49 17.76 -7.31
N ALA A 42 11.71 17.61 -8.62
CA ALA A 42 13.04 17.35 -9.17
C ALA A 42 13.99 18.52 -8.95
N GLU A 43 13.50 19.76 -9.00
CA GLU A 43 14.29 20.97 -8.79
C GLU A 43 14.67 21.21 -7.32
N VAL A 44 13.70 21.11 -6.40
CA VAL A 44 13.89 21.54 -5.00
C VAL A 44 13.42 20.53 -3.94
N GLY A 45 12.89 19.38 -4.35
CA GLY A 45 12.25 18.42 -3.45
C GLY A 45 13.17 17.89 -2.35
N LYS A 46 14.44 17.60 -2.66
CA LYS A 46 15.42 17.16 -1.67
C LYS A 46 15.68 18.22 -0.60
N THR A 47 15.85 19.47 -1.01
CA THR A 47 16.03 20.60 -0.08
C THR A 47 14.80 20.79 0.80
N ALA A 48 13.60 20.66 0.24
CA ALA A 48 12.36 20.73 1.00
C ALA A 48 12.27 19.62 2.06
N ILE A 49 12.68 18.39 1.72
CA ILE A 49 12.79 17.28 2.69
C ILE A 49 13.75 17.61 3.83
N ASP A 50 14.94 18.14 3.51
CA ASP A 50 15.94 18.49 4.52
C ASP A 50 15.45 19.59 5.47
N ILE A 51 14.72 20.58 4.94
CA ILE A 51 14.09 21.64 5.73
C ILE A 51 13.04 21.04 6.67
N VAL A 52 12.13 20.20 6.15
CA VAL A 52 11.09 19.55 6.97
C VAL A 52 11.71 18.68 8.06
N PHE A 53 12.80 17.95 7.76
CA PHE A 53 13.53 17.19 8.76
C PHE A 53 14.12 18.07 9.86
N LYS A 54 14.69 19.23 9.51
CA LYS A 54 15.31 20.16 10.48
C LYS A 54 14.28 20.93 11.31
N GLU A 55 13.21 21.42 10.69
CA GLU A 55 12.21 22.27 11.34
C GLU A 55 11.13 21.46 12.07
N SER A 56 10.78 20.27 11.55
CA SER A 56 9.69 19.45 12.09
C SER A 56 9.97 17.94 11.96
N PRO A 57 10.94 17.40 12.72
CA PRO A 57 11.33 15.99 12.63
C PRO A 57 10.18 15.00 12.86
N LYS A 58 9.24 15.34 13.76
CA LYS A 58 8.06 14.51 14.03
C LYS A 58 7.15 14.40 12.81
N GLU A 59 6.96 15.49 12.07
CA GLU A 59 6.09 15.49 10.89
C GLU A 59 6.77 14.76 9.73
N TYR A 60 8.09 14.92 9.58
CA TYR A 60 8.89 14.12 8.66
C TYR A 60 8.72 12.61 8.88
N LEU A 61 8.83 12.14 10.13
CA LEU A 61 8.65 10.72 10.47
C LEU A 61 7.22 10.22 10.19
N LYS A 62 6.19 11.05 10.42
CA LYS A 62 4.82 10.69 10.06
C LYS A 62 4.63 10.58 8.55
N ILE A 63 5.21 11.49 7.77
CA ILE A 63 5.15 11.43 6.30
C ILE A 63 5.79 10.12 5.81
N ILE A 64 6.97 9.76 6.33
CA ILE A 64 7.61 8.47 6.02
C ILE A 64 6.66 7.31 6.36
N ALA A 65 6.11 7.29 7.57
CA ALA A 65 5.20 6.23 8.01
C ALA A 65 3.91 6.15 7.15
N SER A 66 3.47 7.27 6.54
CA SER A 66 2.28 7.31 5.69
C SER A 66 2.50 6.78 4.28
N VAL A 67 3.74 6.83 3.79
CA VAL A 67 4.12 6.33 2.45
C VAL A 67 4.37 4.82 2.49
N LEU A 68 4.82 4.29 3.63
CA LEU A 68 5.03 2.87 3.81
C LEU A 68 3.69 2.11 3.83
N PRO A 69 3.60 0.94 3.16
CA PRO A 69 2.44 0.06 3.30
C PRO A 69 2.20 -0.28 4.77
N LYS A 70 0.96 -0.16 5.23
CA LYS A 70 0.59 -0.49 6.63
C LYS A 70 0.73 -1.98 6.91
N GLU A 71 0.52 -2.80 5.89
CA GLU A 71 0.70 -4.24 5.90
C GLU A 71 1.66 -4.56 4.76
N PHE A 72 2.80 -5.16 5.12
CA PHE A 72 3.72 -5.69 4.13
C PHE A 72 3.11 -7.01 3.64
N ILE A 73 2.17 -6.92 2.69
CA ILE A 73 1.62 -8.11 2.03
C ILE A 73 2.74 -8.64 1.14
N LEU A 74 3.52 -9.57 1.68
CA LEU A 74 4.35 -10.46 0.87
C LEU A 74 3.38 -11.40 0.17
N GLU A 75 2.81 -10.97 -0.96
CA GLU A 75 2.25 -11.90 -1.93
C GLU A 75 3.44 -12.68 -2.51
N ASP A 76 3.87 -13.72 -1.79
CA ASP A 76 4.79 -14.70 -2.35
C ASP A 76 3.99 -15.58 -3.32
N GLY A 77 3.72 -15.01 -4.50
CA GLY A 77 2.99 -15.67 -5.59
C GLY A 77 3.64 -16.96 -6.08
N ARG A 78 4.80 -17.35 -5.52
CA ARG A 78 5.40 -18.67 -5.72
C ARG A 78 4.40 -19.78 -5.37
N LEU A 79 3.76 -19.74 -4.20
CA LEU A 79 2.79 -20.79 -3.84
C LEU A 79 1.53 -20.77 -4.72
N GLU A 80 1.06 -19.60 -5.13
CA GLU A 80 -0.12 -19.50 -6.01
C GLU A 80 0.17 -19.93 -7.46
N SER A 81 1.44 -19.88 -7.89
CA SER A 81 1.89 -20.31 -9.21
C SER A 81 2.29 -21.78 -9.31
N MET A 82 2.31 -22.50 -8.19
CA MET A 82 2.66 -23.93 -8.13
C MET A 82 1.46 -24.79 -8.49
N GLY A 83 1.67 -25.81 -9.32
CA GLY A 83 0.64 -26.79 -9.61
C GLY A 83 0.34 -27.68 -8.39
N ASP A 84 -0.88 -28.22 -8.32
CA ASP A 84 -1.32 -29.06 -7.20
C ASP A 84 -0.37 -30.24 -6.93
N GLU A 85 0.19 -30.86 -7.99
CA GLU A 85 1.18 -31.94 -7.87
C GLU A 85 2.47 -31.50 -7.18
N GLU A 86 2.93 -30.28 -7.47
CA GLU A 86 4.13 -29.71 -6.86
C GLU A 86 3.86 -29.37 -5.39
N LEU A 87 2.68 -28.81 -5.09
CA LEU A 87 2.24 -28.55 -3.71
C LEU A 87 2.17 -29.84 -2.88
N GLU A 88 1.66 -30.93 -3.47
CA GLU A 88 1.61 -32.24 -2.82
C GLU A 88 3.00 -32.79 -2.48
N GLN A 89 3.97 -32.63 -3.38
CA GLN A 89 5.36 -33.06 -3.15
C GLN A 89 6.01 -32.27 -2.00
N TYR A 90 5.83 -30.94 -1.97
CA TYR A 90 6.32 -30.12 -0.86
C TYR A 90 5.63 -30.48 0.46
N LEU A 91 4.32 -30.74 0.46
CA LEU A 91 3.57 -31.20 1.63
C LEU A 91 4.08 -32.54 2.15
N ALA A 92 4.39 -33.48 1.25
CA ALA A 92 4.95 -34.77 1.62
C ALA A 92 6.32 -34.63 2.30
N GLU A 93 7.21 -33.78 1.76
CA GLU A 93 8.53 -33.56 2.33
C GLU A 93 8.48 -32.81 3.67
N ILE A 94 7.61 -31.80 3.81
CA ILE A 94 7.41 -31.09 5.09
C ILE A 94 6.88 -32.04 6.17
N ARG A 95 5.95 -32.93 5.82
CA ARG A 95 5.41 -33.95 6.76
C ARG A 95 6.50 -34.93 7.19
N ARG A 96 7.38 -35.33 6.28
CA ARG A 96 8.55 -36.19 6.56
C ARG A 96 9.57 -35.49 7.47
N LEU A 97 9.85 -34.22 7.23
CA LEU A 97 10.73 -33.43 8.10
C LEU A 97 10.14 -33.27 9.50
N LYS A 98 8.83 -33.02 9.62
CA LYS A 98 8.13 -32.94 10.92
C LYS A 98 8.10 -34.27 11.67
N SER A 99 7.93 -35.40 10.97
CA SER A 99 7.96 -36.72 11.61
C SER A 99 9.39 -37.09 12.06
N THR A 100 10.41 -36.65 11.34
CA THR A 100 11.83 -36.88 11.68
C THR A 100 12.28 -35.99 12.86
N GLY A 101 11.74 -34.77 12.99
CA GLY A 101 12.08 -33.83 14.07
C GLY A 101 11.31 -34.00 15.39
N ALA A 102 10.25 -34.81 15.42
CA ALA A 102 9.42 -34.99 16.62
C ALA A 102 10.02 -35.96 17.67
N GLY A 103 11.19 -36.55 17.42
CA GLY A 103 11.80 -37.56 18.28
C GLY A 103 13.05 -37.16 19.08
N GLN A 104 13.63 -35.97 18.88
CA GLN A 104 14.98 -35.67 19.41
C GLN A 104 15.10 -34.46 20.34
N GLY A 105 14.01 -33.73 20.63
CA GLY A 105 14.10 -32.46 21.38
C GLY A 105 13.58 -32.45 22.82
N ARG A 106 13.15 -33.59 23.40
CA ARG A 106 12.39 -33.56 24.68
C ARG A 106 12.85 -34.52 25.78
N SER A 107 13.82 -35.42 25.57
CA SER A 107 14.37 -36.26 26.66
C SER A 107 15.45 -35.54 27.48
N ASP A 108 16.25 -34.68 26.86
CA ASP A 108 17.49 -34.19 27.49
C ASP A 108 17.26 -33.05 28.51
N LEU A 109 16.03 -32.54 28.61
CA LEU A 109 15.68 -31.44 29.52
C LEU A 109 15.17 -31.89 30.89
N ILE A 110 14.89 -33.18 31.10
CA ILE A 110 14.31 -33.68 32.34
C ILE A 110 15.40 -34.18 33.32
N GLU A 111 16.56 -34.58 32.83
CA GLU A 111 17.60 -35.21 33.67
C GLU A 111 18.49 -34.18 34.39
N GLY A 112 18.71 -33.00 33.80
CA GLY A 112 19.57 -31.95 34.37
C GLY A 112 19.00 -31.19 35.58
N LYS A 113 17.70 -31.31 35.89
CA LYS A 113 17.05 -30.49 36.95
C LYS A 113 16.93 -31.19 38.31
N LYS A 114 17.19 -32.51 38.39
CA LYS A 114 17.18 -33.26 39.66
C LYS A 114 18.50 -33.23 40.41
N SER A 115 19.60 -32.80 39.78
CA SER A 115 20.93 -32.79 40.42
C SER A 115 21.24 -31.53 41.23
N SER A 116 20.43 -30.46 41.17
CA SER A 116 20.75 -29.16 41.80
C SER A 116 19.98 -28.86 43.09
N LEU A 117 19.32 -29.84 43.70
CA LEU A 117 18.80 -29.72 45.06
C LEU A 117 19.39 -30.87 45.91
N ASN A 118 20.58 -30.64 46.45
CA ASN A 118 21.05 -31.10 47.76
C ASN A 118 22.27 -30.28 48.14
#